data_AF-A0A6S6ZWD0-F1
#
_entry.id   AF-A0A6S6ZWD0-F1
#
_cell.length_a   1.000
_cell.length_b   1.000
_cell.length_c   1.000
_cell.angle_alpha   90.00
_cell.angle_beta   90.00
_cell.angle_gamma   90.00
#
_symmetry.space_group_name_H-M   'P 1'
#
loop_
_entity.id
_entity.type
_entity.pdbx_description
1 polymer ?
#
loop_
_entity_poly.entity_id
_entity_poly.type
_entity_poly.pdbx_seq_one_letter_code
_entity_poly.pdbx_strand_id
1 'polypeptide(L)'
;MLGLTAFGGALPLARRMVVEKHRWLSGPEFTDLLGLCQFLPGGNIINLSVALGMKFRGPRGAFAALMGLILAPSAIVIMLGMVYDRFQSDPHIQHLFAGLAAAAAGLLISMAVKVGVPVIKRRDWLAGVVATVCFVAIAVLRIPLLPTMAVLTPLSILLVWRQRR
;
A
#
# COMPACT_ATOMS: atom_id res chain seq x y z
N MET A 1 13.86 4.68 -2.25
CA MET A 1 13.53 4.65 -0.80
C MET A 1 12.04 4.46 -0.54
N LEU A 2 11.14 5.21 -1.18
CA LEU A 2 9.69 5.03 -0.97
C LEU A 2 9.24 3.58 -1.22
N GLY A 3 9.61 2.97 -2.35
CA GLY A 3 9.28 1.56 -2.62
C GLY A 3 9.83 0.53 -1.62
N LEU A 4 10.82 0.90 -0.80
CA LEU A 4 11.44 0.02 0.21
C LEU A 4 10.78 0.14 1.58
N THR A 5 10.10 1.25 1.85
CA THR A 5 9.60 1.63 3.19
C THR A 5 8.09 1.79 3.24
N ALA A 6 7.43 1.71 2.09
CA ALA A 6 6.02 1.96 1.88
C ALA A 6 5.13 0.72 2.09
N PHE A 7 5.28 -0.02 3.18
CA PHE A 7 4.31 -1.07 3.53
C PHE A 7 3.15 -0.45 4.30
N GLY A 8 1.95 -0.41 3.68
CA GLY A 8 0.69 0.01 4.31
C GLY A 8 0.53 1.52 4.60
N GLY A 9 1.56 2.34 4.38
CA GLY A 9 1.56 3.77 4.74
C GLY A 9 2.44 4.63 3.82
N ALA A 10 2.43 4.32 2.52
CA ALA A 10 3.31 4.97 1.55
C ALA A 10 3.06 6.47 1.37
N LEU A 11 1.79 6.88 1.36
CA LEU A 11 1.38 8.27 1.11
C LEU A 11 1.82 9.20 2.25
N PRO A 12 1.56 8.88 3.54
CA PRO A 12 2.09 9.65 4.65
C PRO A 12 3.62 9.73 4.65
N LEU A 13 4.30 8.62 4.32
CA LEU A 13 5.76 8.58 4.27
C LEU A 13 6.31 9.44 3.12
N ALA A 14 5.65 9.41 1.95
CA ALA A 14 5.97 10.25 0.81
C ALA A 14 5.77 11.73 1.15
N ARG A 15 4.65 12.09 1.76
CA ARG A 15 4.40 13.47 2.22
C ARG A 15 5.50 13.93 3.18
N ARG A 16 5.84 13.11 4.17
CA ARG A 16 6.87 13.43 5.15
C ARG A 16 8.24 13.64 4.50
N MET A 17 8.64 12.74 3.59
CA MET A 17 9.92 12.88 2.89
C MET A 17 9.94 14.10 1.96
N VAL A 18 8.91 14.28 1.14
CA VAL A 18 8.91 15.29 0.08
C VAL A 18 8.65 16.70 0.65
N VAL A 19 7.77 16.83 1.64
CA VAL A 19 7.38 18.13 2.20
C VAL A 19 8.23 18.50 3.43
N GLU A 20 8.36 17.60 4.41
CA GLU A 20 9.04 17.94 5.67
C GLU A 20 10.56 17.80 5.57
N LYS A 21 11.04 16.65 5.07
CA LYS A 21 12.47 16.31 5.10
C LYS A 21 13.25 16.98 3.97
N HIS A 22 12.79 16.83 2.74
CA HIS A 22 13.50 17.31 1.54
C HIS A 22 13.01 18.68 1.06
N ARG A 23 11.85 19.17 1.55
CA ARG A 23 11.23 20.45 1.15
C ARG A 23 11.16 20.65 -0.36
N TRP A 24 10.95 19.56 -1.09
CA TRP A 24 10.84 19.50 -2.54
C TRP A 24 9.51 20.08 -3.05
N LEU A 25 8.48 20.02 -2.21
CA LEU A 25 7.15 20.58 -2.46
C LEU A 25 6.64 21.27 -1.20
N SER A 26 5.84 22.31 -1.38
CA SER A 26 5.02 22.85 -0.31
C SER A 26 3.83 21.91 -0.02
N GLY A 27 3.24 22.00 1.18
CA GLY A 27 2.08 21.18 1.56
C GLY A 27 0.89 21.27 0.57
N PRO A 28 0.50 22.48 0.10
CA PRO A 28 -0.53 22.65 -0.92
C PRO A 28 -0.15 21.99 -2.25
N GLU A 29 1.07 22.24 -2.72
CA GLU A 29 1.55 21.72 -4.00
C GLU A 29 1.64 20.19 -4.04
N PHE A 30 1.99 19.56 -2.91
CA PHE A 30 1.93 18.11 -2.77
C PHE A 30 0.49 17.59 -2.88
N THR A 31 -0.47 18.33 -2.32
CA THR A 31 -1.89 17.95 -2.32
C THR A 31 -2.47 18.06 -3.73
N ASP A 32 -2.13 19.11 -4.47
CA ASP A 32 -2.55 19.27 -5.87
C ASP A 32 -1.95 18.18 -6.75
N LEU A 33 -0.65 17.90 -6.59
CA LEU A 33 0.01 16.83 -7.33
C LEU A 33 -0.59 15.46 -7.02
N LEU A 34 -0.91 15.21 -5.74
CA LEU A 34 -1.58 13.99 -5.32
C LEU A 34 -2.98 13.89 -5.91
N GLY A 35 -3.74 14.99 -5.96
CA GLY A 35 -5.05 15.05 -6.60
C GLY A 35 -4.97 14.64 -8.07
N LEU A 36 -4.03 15.21 -8.83
CA LEU A 36 -3.76 14.81 -10.22
C LEU A 36 -3.41 13.32 -10.34
N CYS A 37 -2.60 12.79 -9.42
CA CYS A 37 -2.22 11.37 -9.42
C CYS A 37 -3.40 10.43 -9.14
N GLN A 38 -4.41 10.87 -8.38
CA GLN A 38 -5.63 10.11 -8.09
C GLN A 38 -6.60 10.09 -9.28
N PHE A 39 -6.56 11.09 -10.16
CA PHE A 39 -7.31 11.08 -11.42
C PHE A 39 -6.74 10.10 -12.43
N LEU A 40 -5.42 9.84 -12.39
CA LEU A 40 -4.77 8.91 -13.30
C LEU A 40 -5.04 7.45 -12.88
N PRO A 41 -5.50 6.58 -13.80
CA PRO A 41 -5.68 5.17 -13.49
C PRO A 41 -4.32 4.54 -13.17
N GLY A 42 -4.15 4.01 -11.97
CA GLY A 42 -2.91 3.36 -11.54
C GLY A 42 -2.68 3.42 -10.04
N GLY A 43 -1.51 2.92 -9.61
CA GLY A 43 -1.10 3.01 -8.22
C GLY A 43 -0.69 4.44 -7.86
N ASN A 44 -1.35 5.06 -6.88
CA ASN A 44 -1.07 6.44 -6.45
C ASN A 44 0.42 6.74 -6.21
N ILE A 45 1.17 5.81 -5.64
CA ILE A 45 2.61 5.98 -5.36
C ILE A 45 3.43 5.98 -6.65
N ILE A 46 3.05 5.16 -7.63
CA ILE A 46 3.73 5.06 -8.93
C ILE A 46 3.53 6.37 -9.68
N ASN A 47 2.27 6.82 -9.78
CA ASN A 47 1.92 8.10 -10.41
C ASN A 47 2.65 9.27 -9.74
N LEU A 48 2.66 9.31 -8.40
CA LEU A 48 3.36 10.35 -7.64
C LEU A 48 4.88 10.32 -7.84
N SER A 49 5.49 9.14 -7.92
CA SER A 49 6.93 9.00 -8.17
C SER A 49 7.30 9.51 -9.57
N VAL A 50 6.48 9.16 -10.57
CA VAL A 50 6.63 9.63 -11.95
C VAL A 50 6.44 11.14 -12.03
N ALA A 51 5.39 11.69 -11.41
CA ALA A 51 5.09 13.12 -11.39
C ALA A 51 6.21 13.93 -10.71
N LEU A 52 6.75 13.44 -9.59
CA LEU A 52 7.93 14.02 -8.95
C LEU A 52 9.15 13.94 -9.87
N GLY A 53 9.41 12.78 -10.48
CA GLY A 53 10.52 12.61 -11.42
C GLY A 53 10.43 13.57 -12.62
N MET A 54 9.24 13.74 -13.19
CA MET A 54 8.94 14.71 -14.26
C MET A 54 9.24 16.14 -13.81
N LYS A 55 8.81 16.52 -12.61
CA LYS A 55 8.99 17.89 -12.10
C LYS A 55 10.45 18.27 -11.90
N PHE A 56 11.29 17.35 -11.42
CA PHE A 56 12.69 17.64 -11.09
C PHE A 56 13.65 17.52 -12.28
N ARG A 57 13.45 16.56 -13.18
CA ARG A 57 14.40 16.24 -14.28
C ARG A 57 13.71 15.90 -15.60
N GLY A 58 12.43 16.27 -15.76
CA GLY A 58 11.65 16.01 -16.96
C GLY A 58 11.47 14.49 -17.23
N PRO A 59 11.30 14.08 -18.50
CA PRO A 59 11.03 12.68 -18.85
C PRO A 59 12.12 11.70 -18.41
N ARG A 60 13.38 12.14 -18.37
CA ARG A 60 14.50 11.32 -17.86
C ARG A 60 14.39 11.09 -16.35
N GLY A 61 13.95 12.10 -15.61
CA GLY A 61 13.71 11.99 -14.16
C GLY A 61 12.55 11.06 -13.83
N ALA A 62 11.49 11.09 -14.62
CA ALA A 62 10.35 10.19 -14.49
C ALA A 62 10.74 8.72 -14.67
N PHE A 63 11.50 8.42 -15.72
CA PHE A 63 11.99 7.07 -15.99
C PHE A 63 12.92 6.59 -14.86
N ALA A 64 13.85 7.44 -14.41
CA ALA A 64 14.74 7.13 -13.30
C ALA A 64 13.99 6.89 -11.98
N ALA A 65 12.94 7.67 -11.71
CA ALA A 65 12.11 7.50 -10.52
C ALA A 65 11.31 6.19 -10.55
N LEU A 66 10.73 5.85 -11.71
CA LEU A 66 9.99 4.61 -11.91
C LEU A 66 10.91 3.38 -11.80
N MET A 67 12.06 3.42 -12.48
CA MET A 67 13.08 2.37 -12.37
C MET A 67 13.59 2.26 -10.94
N GLY A 68 13.93 3.35 -10.26
CA GLY A 68 14.35 3.29 -8.86
C GLY A 68 13.27 2.76 -7.91
N LEU A 69 11.98 2.94 -8.24
CA LEU A 69 10.86 2.42 -7.46
C LEU A 69 10.70 0.91 -7.61
N ILE A 70 10.88 0.37 -8.82
CA ILE A 70 10.67 -1.05 -9.14
C ILE A 70 11.96 -1.86 -8.99
N LEU A 71 13.05 -1.39 -9.58
CA LEU A 71 14.32 -2.11 -9.67
C LEU A 71 14.93 -2.31 -8.27
N ALA A 72 14.82 -1.34 -7.37
CA ALA A 72 15.40 -1.43 -6.04
C ALA A 72 14.82 -2.57 -5.18
N PRO A 73 13.50 -2.66 -4.95
CA PRO A 73 12.92 -3.78 -4.21
C PRO A 73 13.09 -5.10 -4.96
N SER A 74 12.93 -5.12 -6.30
CA SER A 74 13.12 -6.34 -7.10
C SER A 74 14.55 -6.88 -7.00
N ALA A 75 15.56 -6.02 -7.05
CA ALA A 75 16.96 -6.43 -6.91
C ALA A 75 17.24 -7.06 -5.54
N ILE A 76 16.65 -6.53 -4.46
CA ILE A 76 16.79 -7.11 -3.11
C ILE A 76 16.14 -8.49 -3.04
N VAL A 77 14.93 -8.65 -3.60
CA VAL A 77 14.24 -9.95 -3.61
C VAL A 77 15.01 -10.98 -4.43
N ILE A 78 15.52 -10.59 -5.61
CA ILE A 78 16.33 -11.48 -6.46
C ILE A 78 17.63 -11.88 -5.75
N MET A 79 18.32 -10.91 -5.13
CA MET A 79 19.54 -11.18 -4.37
C MET A 79 19.28 -12.14 -3.21
N LEU A 80 18.20 -11.94 -2.45
CA LEU A 80 17.80 -12.86 -1.39
C LEU A 80 17.44 -14.24 -1.93
N GLY A 81 16.77 -14.32 -3.09
CA GLY A 81 16.45 -15.57 -3.77
C GLY A 81 17.69 -16.33 -4.22
N MET A 82 18.71 -15.64 -4.75
CA MET A 82 19.99 -16.26 -5.12
C MET A 82 20.75 -16.80 -3.90
N VAL A 83 20.70 -16.08 -2.77
CA VAL A 83 21.26 -16.57 -1.50
C VAL A 83 20.47 -17.78 -1.00
N TYR A 84 19.14 -17.76 -1.11
CA TYR A 84 18.30 -18.89 -0.72
C TYR A 84 18.64 -20.16 -1.53
N ASP A 85 18.73 -20.05 -2.86
CA ASP A 85 19.03 -21.17 -3.75
C ASP A 85 20.40 -21.80 -3.44
N ARG A 86 21.40 -20.97 -3.14
CA ARG A 86 22.77 -21.43 -2.83
C ARG A 86 22.90 -22.11 -1.47
N PHE A 87 22.02 -21.81 -0.53
CA PHE A 87 22.10 -22.28 0.85
C PHE A 87 20.85 -23.02 1.34
N GLN A 88 19.97 -23.44 0.43
CA GLN A 88 18.71 -24.11 0.76
C GLN A 88 18.94 -25.43 1.53
N SER A 89 20.12 -26.04 1.38
CA SER A 89 20.53 -27.28 2.02
C SER A 89 20.86 -27.13 3.51
N ASP A 90 21.03 -25.91 4.03
CA ASP A 90 21.30 -25.67 5.45
C ASP A 90 19.99 -25.41 6.23
N PRO A 91 19.65 -26.24 7.24
CA PRO A 91 18.46 -26.05 8.06
C PRO A 91 18.39 -24.65 8.70
N HIS A 92 19.52 -24.04 9.07
CA HIS A 92 19.53 -22.73 9.71
C HIS A 92 18.98 -21.61 8.81
N ILE A 93 19.22 -21.71 7.50
CA ILE A 93 18.80 -20.70 6.54
C ILE A 93 17.31 -20.84 6.24
N GLN A 94 16.78 -22.06 6.18
CA GLN A 94 15.33 -22.27 6.07
C GLN A 94 14.57 -21.64 7.25
N HIS A 95 15.08 -21.78 8.49
CA HIS A 95 14.46 -21.18 9.66
C HIS A 95 14.55 -19.65 9.63
N LEU A 96 15.65 -19.07 9.13
CA LEU A 96 15.77 -17.62 8.95
C LEU A 96 14.72 -17.09 7.97
N PHE A 97 14.56 -17.74 6.81
CA PHE A 97 13.55 -17.33 5.83
C PHE A 97 12.12 -17.54 6.34
N ALA A 98 11.86 -18.60 7.10
CA ALA A 98 10.59 -18.79 7.80
C ALA A 98 10.32 -17.66 8.83
N GLY A 99 11.34 -17.25 9.58
CA GLY A 99 11.27 -16.10 10.50
C GLY A 99 11.00 -14.78 9.77
N LEU A 100 11.64 -14.55 8.62
CA LEU A 100 11.42 -13.40 7.75
C LEU A 100 9.98 -13.39 7.20
N ALA A 101 9.47 -14.54 6.77
CA ALA A 101 8.09 -14.69 6.32
C ALA A 101 7.08 -14.44 7.46
N ALA A 102 7.37 -14.95 8.67
CA ALA A 102 6.55 -14.71 9.86
C ALA A 102 6.54 -13.22 10.26
N ALA A 103 7.70 -12.55 10.20
CA ALA A 103 7.80 -11.12 10.44
C ALA A 103 7.03 -10.29 9.40
N ALA A 104 7.12 -10.66 8.12
CA ALA A 104 6.34 -10.04 7.06
C ALA A 104 4.83 -10.23 7.27
N ALA A 105 4.39 -11.44 7.64
CA ALA A 105 3.00 -11.71 7.98
C ALA A 105 2.53 -10.87 9.19
N GLY A 106 3.34 -10.79 10.25
CA GLY A 106 3.07 -9.94 11.41
C GLY A 106 2.95 -8.45 11.04
N LEU A 107 3.80 -7.95 10.15
CA LEU A 107 3.73 -6.58 9.65
C LEU A 107 2.43 -6.34 8.86
N LEU A 108 2.03 -7.28 8.00
CA LEU A 108 0.77 -7.22 7.26
C LEU A 108 -0.44 -7.19 8.20
N ILE A 109 -0.45 -8.05 9.22
CA ILE A 109 -1.51 -8.07 10.24
C ILE A 109 -1.53 -6.74 11.00
N SER A 110 -0.37 -6.24 11.42
CA SER A 110 -0.27 -4.94 12.11
C SER A 110 -0.82 -3.80 11.27
N MET A 111 -0.56 -3.79 9.95
CA MET A 111 -1.14 -2.82 9.03
C MET A 111 -2.66 -2.97 8.91
N ALA A 112 -3.16 -4.20 8.79
CA ALA A 112 -4.59 -4.47 8.75
C ALA A 112 -5.30 -3.95 10.01
N VAL A 113 -4.72 -4.21 11.19
CA VAL A 113 -5.22 -3.69 12.47
C VAL A 113 -5.15 -2.17 12.51
N LYS A 114 -4.03 -1.56 12.11
CA LYS A 114 -3.86 -0.11 12.13
C LYS A 114 -4.87 0.63 11.25
N VAL A 115 -5.24 0.04 10.10
CA VAL A 115 -6.28 0.57 9.21
C VAL A 115 -7.69 0.25 9.71
N GLY A 116 -7.90 -0.91 10.32
CA GLY A 116 -9.21 -1.35 10.81
C GLY A 116 -9.67 -0.67 12.12
N VAL A 117 -8.75 -0.40 13.05
CA VAL A 117 -9.06 0.22 14.36
C VAL A 117 -9.82 1.56 14.23
N PRO A 118 -9.42 2.51 13.36
CA PRO A 118 -10.18 3.75 13.14
C PRO A 118 -11.61 3.54 12.65
N VAL A 119 -11.86 2.49 11.86
CA VAL A 119 -13.19 2.16 11.34
C VAL A 119 -14.10 1.68 12.48
N ILE A 120 -13.58 0.81 13.35
CA ILE A 120 -14.32 0.27 14.49
C ILE A 120 -14.58 1.35 15.55
N LYS A 121 -13.61 2.27 15.75
CA LYS A 121 -13.70 3.33 16.77
C LYS A 121 -14.76 4.39 16.47
N ARG A 122 -15.23 4.52 15.22
CA ARG A 122 -16.37 5.38 14.87
C ARG A 122 -17.72 4.87 15.40
N ARG A 123 -17.77 3.67 16.01
CA ARG A 123 -18.96 3.07 16.64
C ARG A 123 -20.16 2.89 15.69
N ASP A 124 -19.89 2.90 14.38
CA ASP A 124 -20.86 2.52 13.37
C ASP A 124 -20.91 0.98 13.35
N TRP A 125 -21.84 0.38 14.11
CA TRP A 125 -21.96 -1.09 14.20
C TRP A 125 -22.09 -1.75 12.81
N LEU A 126 -22.72 -1.04 11.87
CA LEU A 126 -22.85 -1.42 10.46
C LEU A 126 -21.51 -1.47 9.73
N ALA A 127 -20.56 -0.57 10.03
CA ALA A 127 -19.23 -0.62 9.44
C ALA A 127 -18.45 -1.86 9.91
N GLY A 128 -18.66 -2.27 11.17
CA GLY A 128 -18.12 -3.53 11.70
C GLY A 128 -18.69 -4.75 11.00
N VAL A 129 -20.02 -4.83 10.85
CA VAL A 129 -20.70 -5.93 10.14
C VAL A 129 -20.26 -6.01 8.68
N VAL A 130 -20.22 -4.89 7.96
CA VAL A 130 -19.77 -4.83 6.56
C VAL A 130 -18.31 -5.28 6.43
N ALA A 131 -17.43 -4.88 7.35
CA ALA A 131 -16.03 -5.31 7.34
C ALA A 131 -15.89 -6.83 7.55
N THR A 132 -16.64 -7.41 8.49
CA THR A 132 -16.64 -8.86 8.74
C THR A 132 -17.21 -9.63 7.55
N VAL A 133 -18.33 -9.19 6.97
CA VAL A 133 -18.92 -9.82 5.78
C VAL A 133 -17.97 -9.75 4.58
N CYS A 134 -17.32 -8.61 4.36
CA CYS A 134 -16.34 -8.45 3.29
C CYS A 134 -15.12 -9.36 3.51
N PHE A 135 -14.63 -9.46 4.75
CA PHE A 135 -13.53 -10.36 5.09
C PHE A 135 -13.90 -11.83 4.85
N VAL A 136 -15.10 -12.27 5.27
CA VAL A 136 -15.57 -13.65 5.03
C VAL A 136 -15.76 -13.93 3.54
N ALA A 137 -16.36 -12.99 2.79
CA ALA A 137 -16.57 -13.15 1.35
C ALA A 137 -15.26 -13.27 0.55
N ILE A 138 -14.21 -12.54 0.95
CA ILE A 138 -12.93 -12.55 0.25
C ILE A 138 -12.03 -13.68 0.76
N ALA A 139 -11.88 -13.84 2.08
CA ALA A 139 -10.93 -14.77 2.68
C ALA A 139 -11.43 -16.22 2.67
N VAL A 140 -12.75 -16.45 2.85
CA VAL A 140 -13.33 -17.79 2.94
C VAL A 140 -13.93 -18.24 1.61
N LEU A 141 -14.75 -17.38 0.98
CA LEU A 141 -15.41 -17.73 -0.29
C LEU A 141 -14.54 -17.51 -1.54
N ARG A 142 -13.35 -16.90 -1.40
CA ARG A 142 -12.42 -16.58 -2.50
C ARG A 142 -13.09 -15.91 -3.72
N ILE A 143 -14.14 -15.14 -3.48
CA ILE A 143 -14.84 -14.42 -4.55
C ILE A 143 -13.89 -13.34 -5.08
N PRO A 144 -13.79 -13.14 -6.41
CA PRO A 144 -12.93 -12.10 -6.97
C PRO A 144 -13.23 -10.72 -6.37
N LEU A 145 -12.16 -9.93 -6.18
CA LEU A 145 -12.19 -8.61 -5.52
C LEU A 145 -13.11 -7.62 -6.23
N LEU A 146 -13.19 -7.69 -7.56
CA LEU A 146 -13.99 -6.79 -8.39
C LEU A 146 -15.49 -6.85 -8.03
N PRO A 147 -16.17 -8.02 -8.07
CA PRO A 147 -17.59 -8.09 -7.74
C PRO A 147 -17.90 -7.84 -6.26
N THR A 148 -17.02 -8.27 -5.33
CA THR A 148 -17.22 -8.00 -3.90
C THR A 148 -17.17 -6.50 -3.61
N MET A 149 -16.20 -5.78 -4.16
CA MET A 149 -16.16 -4.32 -4.03
C MET A 149 -17.32 -3.64 -4.77
N ALA A 150 -17.71 -4.11 -5.96
CA ALA A 150 -18.81 -3.51 -6.71
C ALA A 150 -20.17 -3.61 -5.99
N VAL A 151 -20.41 -4.66 -5.18
CA VAL A 151 -21.68 -4.85 -4.46
C VAL A 151 -21.64 -4.31 -3.03
N LEU A 152 -20.57 -4.58 -2.26
CA LEU A 152 -20.49 -4.14 -0.85
C LEU A 152 -20.29 -2.64 -0.70
N THR A 153 -19.60 -1.99 -1.64
CA THR A 153 -19.34 -0.53 -1.57
C THR A 153 -20.63 0.29 -1.66
N PRO A 154 -21.51 0.12 -2.67
CA PRO A 154 -22.78 0.84 -2.71
C PRO A 154 -23.73 0.45 -1.57
N LEU A 155 -23.74 -0.83 -1.15
CA LEU A 155 -24.58 -1.31 -0.05
C LEU A 155 -24.18 -0.64 1.28
N SER A 156 -22.88 -0.55 1.55
CA SER A 156 -22.34 0.14 2.73
C SER A 156 -22.67 1.63 2.71
N ILE A 157 -22.51 2.30 1.57
CA ILE A 157 -22.83 3.73 1.42
C ILE A 157 -24.33 3.97 1.62
N LEU A 158 -25.20 3.12 1.06
CA LEU A 158 -26.65 3.20 1.25
C LEU A 158 -27.06 3.00 2.71
N LEU A 159 -26.48 2.03 3.40
CA LEU A 159 -26.77 1.74 4.80
C LEU A 159 -26.33 2.89 5.72
N VAL A 160 -25.15 3.46 5.50
CA VAL A 160 -24.64 4.62 6.26
C VAL A 160 -25.47 5.88 5.96
N TRP A 161 -25.89 6.08 4.71
CA TRP A 161 -26.74 7.22 4.33
C TRP A 161 -28.13 7.13 4.98
N ARG A 162 -28.68 5.91 5.10
CA ARG A 162 -29.98 5.65 5.73
C ARG A 162 -29.95 5.77 7.26
N GLN A 163 -28.77 5.67 7.87
CA GLN A 163 -28.58 5.82 9.31
C GLN A 163 -28.30 7.26 9.76
N ARG A 164 -27.92 8.14 8.83
CA ARG A 164 -27.68 9.58 9.06
C ARG A 164 -28.89 10.47 8.78
N ARG A 165 -29.98 9.91 8.25
CA ARG A 165 -31.31 10.54 8.23
C ARG A 165 -32.10 10.05 9.44
#